data_AF-A0A944Y973-F1
#
_entry.id   AF-A0A944Y973-F1
#
_cell.length_a   1.000
_cell.length_b   1.000
_cell.length_c   1.000
_cell.angle_alpha   90.00
_cell.angle_beta   90.00
_cell.angle_gamma   90.00
#
_symmetry.space_group_name_H-M   'P 1'
#
loop_
_entity.id
_entity.type
_entity.pdbx_description
1 polymer ?
#
loop_
_entity_poly.entity_id
_entity_poly.type
_entity_poly.pdbx_seq_one_letter_code
_entity_poly.pdbx_strand_id
1 'polypeptide(L)'
;PDGEYILPFGKAALLNEGNDVTIVAMGRMVLFAEKSVATLKGEGINCDLLDLRTTSPLDEDSILDSIEKTGRVVVVDESTPRCSLASDIAGFIASHGFSSLKAPVAQVTSPHAPVPFARELERAYVPSPDSISAAVRKVMNYK
;
A
#
# COMPACT_ATOMS: atom_id res chain seq x y z
N PRO A 1 0.64 12.48 25.61
CA PRO A 1 -0.72 12.43 26.20
C PRO A 1 -0.62 11.89 27.64
N ASP A 2 -1.33 12.50 28.59
CA ASP A 2 -1.38 12.00 29.97
C ASP A 2 -2.52 10.97 30.07
N GLY A 3 -2.18 9.69 30.22
CA GLY A 3 -3.10 8.55 30.28
C GLY A 3 -2.67 7.37 29.38
N GLU A 4 -3.29 6.20 29.57
CA GLU A 4 -3.09 5.06 28.67
C GLU A 4 -3.66 5.39 27.28
N TYR A 5 -2.79 5.35 26.27
CA TYR A 5 -3.17 5.49 24.87
C TYR A 5 -3.24 4.11 24.23
N ILE A 6 -4.45 3.67 23.88
CA ILE A 6 -4.71 2.34 23.31
C ILE A 6 -5.21 2.52 21.88
N LEU A 7 -4.63 1.74 20.97
CA LEU A 7 -5.12 1.62 19.60
C LEU A 7 -5.96 0.33 19.47
N PRO A 8 -7.12 0.38 18.81
CA PRO A 8 -7.92 -0.81 18.56
C PRO A 8 -7.15 -1.79 17.69
N PHE A 9 -7.05 -3.04 18.16
CA PHE A 9 -6.46 -4.13 17.40
C PHE A 9 -7.37 -4.53 16.22
N GLY A 10 -6.78 -4.86 15.07
CA GLY A 10 -7.55 -5.18 13.86
C GLY A 10 -8.18 -3.97 13.18
N LYS A 11 -7.68 -2.75 13.43
CA LYS A 11 -8.16 -1.53 12.77
C LYS A 11 -7.03 -0.77 12.08
N ALA A 12 -7.19 -0.59 10.77
CA ALA A 12 -6.29 0.21 9.96
C ALA A 12 -6.45 1.70 10.29
N ALA A 13 -5.40 2.47 10.01
CA ALA A 13 -5.47 3.93 10.03
C ALA A 13 -5.51 4.49 8.62
N LEU A 14 -6.47 5.38 8.38
CA LEU A 14 -6.43 6.28 7.26
C LEU A 14 -5.51 7.46 7.58
N LEU A 15 -4.35 7.52 6.93
CA LEU A 15 -3.32 8.54 7.15
C LEU A 15 -3.44 9.72 6.20
N ASN A 16 -3.96 9.49 5.00
CA ASN A 16 -4.28 10.54 4.04
C ASN A 16 -5.55 10.17 3.29
N GLU A 17 -6.45 11.13 3.13
CA GLU A 17 -7.68 10.94 2.37
C GLU A 17 -7.50 11.37 0.92
N GLY A 18 -7.91 10.52 -0.02
CA GLY A 18 -7.87 10.78 -1.45
C GLY A 18 -8.88 9.95 -2.23
N ASN A 19 -9.06 10.26 -3.51
CA ASN A 19 -10.11 9.67 -4.35
C ASN A 19 -9.58 9.00 -5.63
N ASP A 20 -8.29 9.09 -5.92
CA ASP A 20 -7.73 8.65 -7.20
C ASP A 20 -7.20 7.21 -7.15
N VAL A 21 -6.53 6.86 -6.05
CA VAL A 21 -5.89 5.56 -5.83
C VAL A 21 -5.76 5.26 -4.34
N THR A 22 -6.01 4.02 -3.93
CA THR A 22 -5.74 3.51 -2.59
C THR A 22 -4.32 2.97 -2.51
N ILE A 23 -3.56 3.38 -1.50
CA ILE A 23 -2.26 2.81 -1.14
C ILE A 23 -2.44 2.07 0.19
N VAL A 24 -2.21 0.77 0.18
CA VAL A 24 -2.21 -0.06 1.40
C VAL A 24 -0.77 -0.36 1.77
N ALA A 25 -0.32 0.10 2.94
CA ALA A 25 1.04 -0.07 3.42
C ALA A 25 1.08 -0.63 4.84
N MET A 26 2.23 -1.18 5.21
CA MET A 26 2.49 -1.70 6.55
C MET A 26 3.94 -1.49 6.98
N GLY A 27 4.16 -1.40 8.30
CA GLY A 27 5.49 -1.25 8.88
C GLY A 27 6.26 -0.04 8.31
N ARG A 28 7.52 -0.25 7.93
CA ARG A 28 8.38 0.80 7.39
C ARG A 28 7.85 1.40 6.09
N MET A 29 7.10 0.63 5.31
CA MET A 29 6.59 1.07 4.01
C MET A 29 5.59 2.21 4.13
N VAL A 30 4.95 2.39 5.29
CA VAL A 30 4.06 3.52 5.57
C VAL A 30 4.80 4.85 5.43
N LEU A 31 6.00 4.96 6.01
CA LEU A 31 6.82 6.18 5.93
C LEU A 31 7.26 6.50 4.51
N PHE A 32 7.40 5.48 3.66
CA PHE A 32 7.77 5.65 2.26
C PHE A 32 6.56 5.98 1.40
N ALA A 33 5.40 5.42 1.73
CA ALA A 33 4.13 5.74 1.13
C ALA A 33 3.75 7.21 1.42
N GLU A 34 3.90 7.72 2.65
CA GLU A 34 3.66 9.14 2.96
C GLU A 34 4.50 10.08 2.10
N LYS A 35 5.78 9.76 1.88
CA LYS A 35 6.66 10.52 0.97
C LYS A 35 6.17 10.46 -0.47
N SER A 36 5.74 9.29 -0.93
CA SER A 36 5.16 9.13 -2.26
C SER A 36 3.87 9.94 -2.42
N VAL A 37 2.98 9.92 -1.43
CA VAL A 37 1.74 10.72 -1.41
C VAL A 37 2.04 12.21 -1.51
N ALA A 38 3.04 12.72 -0.78
CA ALA A 38 3.44 14.12 -0.86
C ALA A 38 3.90 14.51 -2.28
N THR A 39 4.70 13.65 -2.94
CA THR A 39 5.14 13.85 -4.32
C THR A 39 3.96 13.81 -5.30
N LEU A 40 3.11 12.79 -5.20
CA LEU A 40 1.97 12.57 -6.09
C LEU A 40 0.90 13.68 -5.97
N LYS A 41 0.74 14.24 -4.77
CA LYS A 41 -0.13 15.41 -4.56
C LYS A 41 0.33 16.62 -5.37
N GLY A 42 1.64 16.82 -5.51
CA GLY A 42 2.22 17.85 -6.39
C GLY A 42 1.92 17.64 -7.88
N GLU A 43 1.57 16.41 -8.27
CA GLU A 43 1.16 16.03 -9.62
C GLU A 43 -0.37 16.02 -9.80
N GLY A 44 -1.13 16.37 -8.76
CA GLY A 44 -2.58 16.36 -8.76
C GLY A 44 -3.22 14.98 -8.53
N ILE A 45 -2.45 13.98 -8.07
CA ILE A 45 -2.96 12.65 -7.73
C ILE A 45 -3.17 12.56 -6.21
N ASN A 46 -4.42 12.37 -5.80
CA ASN A 46 -4.83 12.30 -4.40
C ASN A 46 -5.01 10.84 -3.98
N CYS A 47 -4.09 10.36 -3.15
CA CYS A 47 -4.04 8.96 -2.72
C CYS A 47 -4.77 8.77 -1.39
N ASP A 48 -5.57 7.72 -1.28
CA ASP A 48 -6.11 7.24 -0.01
C ASP A 48 -5.07 6.32 0.63
N LEU A 49 -4.39 6.77 1.70
CA LEU A 49 -3.29 6.02 2.32
C LEU A 49 -3.76 5.30 3.58
N LEU A 50 -3.75 3.97 3.53
CA LEU A 50 -4.06 3.09 4.64
C LEU A 50 -2.79 2.47 5.23
N ASP A 51 -2.59 2.67 6.54
CA ASP A 51 -1.68 1.88 7.37
C ASP A 51 -2.46 0.75 8.03
N LEU A 52 -2.17 -0.50 7.66
CA LEU A 52 -2.92 -1.66 8.16
C LEU A 52 -2.81 -1.84 9.66
N ARG A 53 -1.63 -1.53 10.25
CA ARG A 53 -1.24 -1.79 11.66
C ARG A 53 -1.27 -3.27 12.08
N THR A 54 -2.36 -3.97 11.85
CA THR A 54 -2.61 -5.37 12.19
C THR A 54 -2.65 -6.21 10.92
N THR A 55 -1.89 -7.30 10.88
CA THR A 55 -1.87 -8.24 9.74
C THR A 55 -2.82 -9.42 9.93
N SER A 56 -3.17 -9.75 11.17
CA SER A 56 -4.12 -10.81 11.50
C SER A 56 -4.78 -10.51 12.86
N PRO A 57 -6.11 -10.29 12.91
CA PRO A 57 -7.02 -10.20 11.77
C PRO A 57 -6.77 -8.93 10.94
N LEU A 58 -6.91 -9.05 9.63
CA LEU A 58 -6.81 -7.94 8.68
C LEU A 58 -8.08 -7.09 8.75
N ASP A 59 -7.95 -5.76 8.69
CA ASP A 59 -9.11 -4.86 8.62
C ASP A 59 -9.64 -4.80 7.18
N GLU A 60 -10.34 -5.87 6.79
CA GLU A 60 -10.89 -6.08 5.45
C GLU A 60 -11.85 -4.96 5.03
N ASP A 61 -12.69 -4.50 5.95
CA ASP A 61 -13.68 -3.44 5.71
C ASP A 61 -13.01 -2.15 5.23
N SER A 62 -11.97 -1.69 5.94
CA SER A 62 -11.24 -0.46 5.59
C SER A 62 -10.60 -0.55 4.19
N ILE A 63 -10.14 -1.74 3.80
CA ILE A 63 -9.59 -1.97 2.46
C ILE A 63 -10.72 -1.87 1.43
N LEU A 64 -11.84 -2.57 1.63
CA LEU A 64 -12.95 -2.57 0.68
C LEU A 64 -13.56 -1.17 0.50
N ASP A 65 -13.80 -0.44 1.59
CA ASP A 65 -14.36 0.91 1.59
C ASP A 65 -13.49 1.88 0.78
N SER A 66 -12.17 1.81 0.98
CA SER A 66 -11.22 2.66 0.26
C SER A 66 -11.19 2.33 -1.24
N ILE A 67 -11.28 1.05 -1.59
CA ILE A 67 -11.27 0.60 -2.98
C ILE A 67 -12.56 0.93 -3.70
N GLU A 68 -13.71 0.86 -3.03
CA GLU A 68 -14.99 1.30 -3.60
C GLU A 68 -14.92 2.78 -3.98
N LYS A 69 -14.27 3.60 -3.15
CA LYS A 69 -14.06 5.03 -3.40
C LYS A 69 -13.12 5.29 -4.59
N THR A 70 -11.92 4.68 -4.59
CA THR A 70 -10.87 5.03 -5.56
C THR A 70 -10.94 4.19 -6.84
N GLY A 71 -11.26 2.91 -6.69
CA GLY A 71 -11.25 1.89 -7.74
C GLY A 71 -9.86 1.50 -8.23
N ARG A 72 -8.77 1.93 -7.59
CA ARG A 72 -7.39 1.56 -7.99
C ARG A 72 -6.56 1.32 -6.75
N VAL A 73 -5.70 0.31 -6.77
CA VAL A 73 -5.00 -0.11 -5.55
C VAL A 73 -3.53 -0.38 -5.81
N VAL A 74 -2.69 0.11 -4.91
CA VAL A 74 -1.28 -0.24 -4.80
C VAL A 74 -1.03 -0.79 -3.40
N VAL A 75 -0.58 -2.04 -3.30
CA VAL A 75 -0.19 -2.65 -2.03
C VAL A 75 1.33 -2.62 -1.91
N VAL A 76 1.85 -2.07 -0.81
CA VAL A 76 3.28 -1.86 -0.58
C VAL A 76 3.75 -2.73 0.59
N ASP A 77 4.69 -3.62 0.31
CA ASP A 77 5.19 -4.62 1.25
C ASP A 77 6.70 -4.77 1.08
N GLU A 78 7.48 -4.73 2.16
CA GLU A 78 8.94 -4.88 2.09
C GLU A 78 9.37 -6.33 1.82
N SER A 79 8.47 -7.30 1.96
CA SER A 79 8.77 -8.72 1.72
C SER A 79 8.88 -9.06 0.23
N THR A 80 9.35 -10.28 -0.05
CA THR A 80 9.46 -10.80 -1.43
C THR A 80 8.07 -11.06 -2.04
N PRO A 81 7.89 -11.03 -3.37
CA PRO A 81 6.56 -11.07 -4.00
C PRO A 81 5.80 -12.39 -3.84
N ARG A 82 6.39 -13.43 -3.24
CA ARG A 82 5.75 -14.74 -3.07
C ARG A 82 5.37 -14.96 -1.61
N CYS A 83 4.14 -15.40 -1.37
CA CYS A 83 3.60 -15.65 -0.04
C CYS A 83 3.69 -14.42 0.88
N SER A 84 3.58 -13.23 0.30
CA SER A 84 3.60 -11.95 1.00
C SER A 84 2.21 -11.46 1.35
N LEU A 85 2.14 -10.48 2.26
CA LEU A 85 0.88 -9.82 2.57
C LEU A 85 0.34 -9.07 1.35
N ALA A 86 1.23 -8.52 0.51
CA ALA A 86 0.81 -7.94 -0.77
C ALA A 86 0.09 -8.95 -1.68
N SER A 87 0.53 -10.21 -1.71
CA SER A 87 -0.11 -11.29 -2.47
C SER A 87 -1.45 -11.68 -1.89
N ASP A 88 -1.52 -11.82 -0.57
CA ASP A 88 -2.74 -12.17 0.14
C ASP A 88 -3.82 -11.09 -0.04
N ILE A 89 -3.48 -9.81 0.18
CA ILE A 89 -4.39 -8.67 -0.02
C ILE A 89 -4.85 -8.59 -1.48
N ALA A 90 -3.96 -8.79 -2.46
CA ALA A 90 -4.36 -8.77 -3.86
C ALA A 90 -5.37 -9.89 -4.19
N GLY A 91 -5.17 -11.10 -3.64
CA GLY A 91 -6.11 -12.21 -3.76
C GLY A 91 -7.45 -11.93 -3.07
N PHE A 92 -7.41 -11.33 -1.88
CA PHE A 92 -8.58 -10.89 -1.14
C PHE A 92 -9.40 -9.86 -1.94
N ILE A 93 -8.75 -8.80 -2.45
CA ILE A 93 -9.40 -7.75 -3.25
C ILE A 93 -9.98 -8.36 -4.54
N ALA A 94 -9.25 -9.25 -5.21
CA ALA A 94 -9.77 -9.91 -6.41
C ALA A 94 -10.99 -10.80 -6.12
N SER A 95 -11.14 -11.30 -4.89
CA SER A 95 -12.26 -12.15 -4.50
C SER A 95 -13.47 -11.35 -4.01
N HIS A 96 -13.25 -10.23 -3.31
CA HIS A 96 -14.31 -9.50 -2.60
C HIS A 96 -14.56 -8.07 -3.12
N GLY A 97 -13.59 -7.47 -3.80
CA GLY A 97 -13.62 -6.07 -4.28
C GLY A 97 -13.50 -5.91 -5.80
N PHE A 98 -13.56 -7.00 -6.57
CA PHE A 98 -13.28 -6.97 -8.03
C PHE A 98 -14.19 -6.02 -8.80
N SER A 99 -15.48 -5.93 -8.44
CA SER A 99 -16.44 -5.04 -9.10
C SER A 99 -16.09 -3.56 -8.99
N SER A 100 -15.30 -3.17 -7.98
CA SER A 100 -14.88 -1.80 -7.74
C SER A 100 -13.60 -1.44 -8.49
N LEU A 101 -12.85 -2.43 -8.99
CA LEU A 101 -11.55 -2.22 -9.64
C LEU A 101 -11.68 -1.64 -11.06
N LYS A 102 -11.02 -0.49 -11.25
CA LYS A 102 -10.78 0.18 -12.54
C LYS A 102 -9.42 -0.19 -13.15
N ALA A 103 -8.54 -0.82 -12.37
CA ALA A 103 -7.22 -1.29 -12.80
C ALA A 103 -6.79 -2.52 -11.97
N PRO A 104 -5.87 -3.37 -12.47
CA PRO A 104 -5.29 -4.46 -11.71
C PRO A 104 -4.63 -3.94 -10.43
N VAL A 105 -4.75 -4.72 -9.35
CA VAL A 105 -4.03 -4.44 -8.10
C VAL A 105 -2.53 -4.46 -8.39
N ALA A 106 -1.85 -3.34 -8.15
CA ALA A 106 -0.41 -3.27 -8.26
C ALA A 106 0.23 -3.64 -6.92
N GLN A 107 1.34 -4.35 -6.99
CA GLN A 107 2.13 -4.73 -5.83
C GLN A 107 3.51 -4.11 -5.94
N VAL A 108 3.96 -3.47 -4.87
CA VAL A 108 5.30 -2.92 -4.74
C VAL A 108 6.00 -3.71 -3.65
N THR A 109 6.87 -4.63 -4.07
CA THR A 109 7.58 -5.57 -3.20
C THR A 109 9.08 -5.49 -3.42
N SER A 110 9.86 -6.05 -2.49
CA SER A 110 11.28 -6.32 -2.76
C SER A 110 11.45 -7.31 -3.92
N PRO A 111 12.59 -7.35 -4.62
CA PRO A 111 12.88 -8.37 -5.62
C PRO A 111 12.79 -9.79 -5.05
N HIS A 112 12.52 -10.78 -5.91
CA HIS A 112 12.54 -12.19 -5.51
C HIS A 112 13.99 -12.70 -5.40
N ALA A 113 14.67 -12.27 -4.35
CA ALA A 113 16.05 -12.62 -4.03
C ALA A 113 16.29 -12.55 -2.50
N PRO A 114 17.36 -13.16 -1.98
CA PRO A 114 17.80 -12.94 -0.61
C PRO A 114 18.18 -11.47 -0.36
N VAL A 115 18.02 -11.02 0.89
CA VAL A 115 18.39 -9.66 1.29
C VAL A 115 19.92 -9.49 1.14
N PRO A 116 20.39 -8.51 0.36
CA PRO A 116 21.82 -8.31 0.14
C PRO A 116 22.47 -7.54 1.31
N PHE A 117 23.76 -7.77 1.52
CA PHE A 117 24.55 -7.08 2.56
C PHE A 117 25.10 -5.71 2.11
N ALA A 118 25.52 -5.59 0.85
CA ALA A 118 26.09 -4.35 0.35
C ALA A 118 25.04 -3.23 0.32
N ARG A 119 25.37 -2.04 0.82
CA ARG A 119 24.44 -0.92 1.02
C ARG A 119 23.76 -0.46 -0.27
N GLU A 120 24.50 -0.52 -1.37
CA GLU A 120 24.05 -0.16 -2.70
C GLU A 120 22.99 -1.14 -3.20
N LEU A 121 23.17 -2.42 -2.89
CA LEU A 121 22.21 -3.48 -3.23
C LEU A 121 21.02 -3.47 -2.28
N GLU A 122 21.20 -3.19 -0.99
CA GLU A 122 20.09 -3.04 -0.04
C GLU A 122 19.16 -1.90 -0.47
N ARG A 123 19.72 -0.77 -0.91
CA ARG A 123 18.94 0.35 -1.45
C ARG A 123 18.15 0.00 -2.71
N ALA A 124 18.70 -0.87 -3.55
CA ALA A 124 18.01 -1.37 -4.74
C ALA A 124 17.00 -2.48 -4.42
N TYR A 125 17.14 -3.16 -3.28
CA TYR A 125 16.29 -4.24 -2.83
C TYR A 125 15.01 -3.72 -2.17
N VAL A 126 15.15 -2.80 -1.22
CA VAL A 126 14.01 -2.27 -0.45
C VAL A 126 13.16 -1.35 -1.35
N PRO A 127 11.83 -1.47 -1.36
CA PRO A 127 10.95 -0.54 -2.06
C PRO A 127 11.26 0.90 -1.71
N SER A 128 11.23 1.79 -2.71
CA SER A 128 11.49 3.21 -2.53
C SER A 128 10.21 4.04 -2.75
N PRO A 129 10.13 5.28 -2.21
CA PRO A 129 9.04 6.20 -2.54
C PRO A 129 8.84 6.41 -4.04
N ASP A 130 9.92 6.37 -4.83
CA ASP A 130 9.86 6.50 -6.28
C ASP A 130 9.20 5.28 -6.93
N SER A 131 9.50 4.06 -6.44
CA SER A 131 8.87 2.83 -6.92
C SER A 131 7.36 2.80 -6.63
N ILE A 132 6.94 3.31 -5.46
CA ILE A 132 5.53 3.45 -5.09
C ILE A 132 4.85 4.45 -6.02
N SER A 133 5.47 5.61 -6.22
CA SER A 133 4.94 6.66 -7.11
C SER A 133 4.83 6.17 -8.56
N ALA A 134 5.81 5.40 -9.04
CA ALA A 134 5.77 4.78 -10.37
C ALA A 134 4.62 3.77 -10.50
N ALA A 135 4.39 2.93 -9.49
CA ALA A 135 3.27 1.99 -9.47
C ALA A 135 1.92 2.72 -9.47
N VAL A 136 1.78 3.80 -8.69
CA VAL A 136 0.59 4.66 -8.72
C VAL A 136 0.35 5.23 -10.12
N ARG A 137 1.36 5.84 -10.74
CA ARG A 137 1.22 6.38 -12.10
C ARG A 137 0.84 5.30 -13.11
N LYS A 138 1.34 4.07 -12.94
CA LYS A 138 0.99 2.94 -13.80
C LYS A 138 -0.49 2.56 -13.69
N VAL A 139 -1.05 2.48 -12.48
CA VAL A 139 -2.48 2.14 -12.30
C VAL A 139 -3.39 3.30 -12.72
N MET A 140 -2.96 4.55 -12.54
CA MET A 140 -3.71 5.73 -12.99
C MET A 140 -3.84 5.78 -14.52
N ASN A 141 -2.82 5.32 -15.24
CA ASN A 141 -2.79 5.29 -16.71
C ASN A 141 -3.28 3.97 -17.32
N TYR A 142 -3.86 3.07 -16.51
CA TYR A 142 -4.37 1.78 -17.00
C TYR A 142 -5.57 1.99 -17.94
N LYS A 143 -5.59 1.24 -19.05
CA LYS A 143 -6.61 1.31 -20.11
C LYS A 143 -7.47 0.07 -20.11
#